data_AF-A0A564PY83-F1
#
_entry.id   AF-A0A564PY83-F1
#
_cell.length_a   1.000
_cell.length_b   1.000
_cell.length_c   1.000
_cell.angle_alpha   90.00
_cell.angle_beta   90.00
_cell.angle_gamma   90.00
#
_symmetry.space_group_name_H-M   'P 1'
#
loop_
_entity.id
_entity.type
_entity.pdbx_description
1 polymer ?
#
loop_
_entity_poly.entity_id
_entity_poly.type
_entity_poly.pdbx_seq_one_letter_code
_entity_poly.pdbx_strand_id
1 'polypeptide(L)'
;MRKLGSGMPKRLFVAGLHGDEWKDTTDILTSLAPPKIGSLFIISKVSDGAYISTLKSEYYKKDGKKIIESVKKVNPDVYIELHAYNKEHLKDLTDDKRFSKRGVPPYIELEGGVLIGSVSPHIAKYFPMDRLCLSFEIQKGDERSRRILLELLEILKDAEVNEFLIDLFKRYPNPVRDATIAYFRYHELVIR
;
A
#
# COMPACT_ATOMS: atom_id res chain seq x y z
N MET A 1 -0.69 -7.26 -15.64
CA MET A 1 -0.34 -5.88 -15.24
C MET A 1 -0.72 -4.95 -16.37
N ARG A 2 -1.54 -3.92 -16.09
CA ARG A 2 -1.94 -2.87 -17.04
C ARG A 2 -0.99 -1.69 -16.89
N LYS A 3 -0.62 -1.02 -17.99
CA LYS A 3 0.16 0.23 -17.97
C LYS A 3 -0.70 1.37 -18.51
N LEU A 4 -0.66 2.51 -17.84
CA LEU A 4 -1.28 3.77 -18.22
C LEU A 4 -0.21 4.88 -18.24
N GLY A 5 -0.32 5.80 -19.19
CA GLY A 5 0.65 6.89 -19.34
C GLY A 5 2.05 6.43 -19.77
N SER A 6 2.99 7.37 -19.74
CA SER A 6 4.39 7.16 -20.13
C SER A 6 5.31 8.18 -19.47
N GLY A 7 6.55 7.79 -19.22
CA GLY A 7 7.56 8.66 -18.60
C GLY A 7 7.67 8.42 -17.09
N MET A 8 8.33 9.36 -16.43
CA MET A 8 8.56 9.39 -14.99
C MET A 8 7.57 10.33 -14.29
N PRO A 9 7.27 10.11 -13.00
CA PRO A 9 7.67 8.93 -12.23
C PRO A 9 6.85 7.69 -12.62
N LYS A 10 7.40 6.52 -12.35
CA LYS A 10 6.74 5.22 -12.50
C LYS A 10 6.13 4.82 -11.18
N ARG A 11 4.82 4.58 -11.20
CA ARG A 11 4.04 4.14 -10.03
C ARG A 11 3.57 2.73 -10.25
N LEU A 12 3.67 1.86 -9.25
CA LEU A 12 3.13 0.50 -9.27
C LEU A 12 2.11 0.34 -8.13
N PHE A 13 0.84 0.23 -8.49
CA PHE A 13 -0.24 -0.02 -7.54
C PHE A 13 -0.71 -1.47 -7.64
N VAL A 14 -0.90 -2.11 -6.50
CA VAL A 14 -1.21 -3.53 -6.38
C VAL A 14 -2.39 -3.73 -5.45
N ALA A 15 -3.38 -4.52 -5.87
CA ALA A 15 -4.59 -4.85 -5.12
C ALA A 15 -4.88 -6.35 -5.13
N GLY A 16 -5.83 -6.77 -4.31
CA GLY A 16 -6.24 -8.17 -4.17
C GLY A 16 -5.09 -9.05 -3.73
N LEU A 17 -4.36 -8.63 -2.69
CA LEU A 17 -3.19 -9.34 -2.19
C LEU A 17 -3.54 -10.70 -1.60
N HIS A 18 -4.72 -10.82 -0.98
CA HIS A 18 -5.15 -12.05 -0.33
C HIS A 18 -6.59 -12.44 -0.65
N GLY A 19 -6.84 -13.74 -0.81
CA GLY A 19 -8.17 -14.33 -0.72
C GLY A 19 -9.22 -13.58 -1.53
N ASP A 20 -10.21 -13.04 -0.84
CA ASP A 20 -11.31 -12.30 -1.45
C ASP A 20 -11.20 -10.78 -1.34
N GLU A 21 -10.08 -10.23 -0.87
CA GLU A 21 -9.84 -8.77 -0.77
C GLU A 21 -9.91 -8.07 -2.14
N TRP A 22 -9.73 -8.82 -3.23
CA TRP A 22 -9.90 -8.29 -4.57
C TRP A 22 -11.31 -7.76 -4.81
N LYS A 23 -12.34 -8.26 -4.10
CA LYS A 23 -13.72 -7.77 -4.21
C LYS A 23 -13.87 -6.32 -3.76
N ASP A 24 -13.05 -5.89 -2.80
CA ASP A 24 -13.09 -4.53 -2.25
C ASP A 24 -12.05 -3.61 -2.91
N THR A 25 -10.92 -4.17 -3.35
CA THR A 25 -9.74 -3.38 -3.78
C THR A 25 -9.54 -3.28 -5.30
N THR A 26 -10.01 -4.26 -6.09
CA THR A 26 -9.79 -4.30 -7.55
C THR A 26 -10.33 -3.04 -8.22
N ASP A 27 -11.57 -2.71 -7.91
CA ASP A 27 -12.28 -1.63 -8.58
C ASP A 27 -11.67 -0.26 -8.32
N ILE A 28 -11.07 -0.05 -7.12
CA ILE A 28 -10.37 1.19 -6.79
C ILE A 28 -9.29 1.43 -7.84
N LEU A 29 -8.44 0.44 -8.11
CA LEU A 29 -7.35 0.60 -9.07
C LEU A 29 -7.85 0.65 -10.51
N THR A 30 -8.87 -0.14 -10.89
CA THR A 30 -9.33 -0.16 -12.28
C THR A 30 -10.14 1.07 -12.66
N SER A 31 -10.68 1.79 -11.68
CA SER A 31 -11.43 3.05 -11.87
C SER A 31 -10.51 4.27 -12.07
N LEU A 32 -9.22 4.15 -11.75
CA LEU A 32 -8.27 5.25 -11.92
C LEU A 32 -8.16 5.67 -13.39
N ALA A 33 -8.26 6.98 -13.62
CA ALA A 33 -7.94 7.55 -14.92
C ALA A 33 -6.43 7.43 -15.22
N PRO A 34 -6.01 7.49 -16.49
CA PRO A 34 -4.59 7.63 -16.81
C PRO A 34 -3.94 8.79 -16.05
N PRO A 35 -2.68 8.66 -15.61
CA PRO A 35 -2.00 9.74 -14.92
C PRO A 35 -1.70 10.89 -15.89
N LYS A 36 -1.78 12.13 -15.39
CA LYS A 36 -1.37 13.33 -16.16
C LYS A 36 0.14 13.39 -16.37
N ILE A 37 0.90 12.85 -15.42
CA ILE A 37 2.36 12.82 -15.44
C ILE A 37 2.89 11.41 -15.18
N GLY A 38 3.86 11.00 -15.98
CA GLY A 38 4.55 9.72 -15.81
C GLY A 38 3.73 8.48 -16.15
N SER A 39 4.06 7.37 -15.51
CA SER A 39 3.48 6.06 -15.80
C SER A 39 2.81 5.47 -14.56
N LEU A 40 1.66 4.82 -14.74
CA LEU A 40 0.97 4.05 -13.72
C LEU A 40 0.84 2.59 -14.18
N PHE A 41 1.41 1.68 -13.40
CA PHE A 41 1.32 0.24 -13.57
C PHE A 41 0.36 -0.33 -12.52
N ILE A 42 -0.58 -1.16 -12.95
CA ILE A 42 -1.63 -1.71 -12.09
C ILE A 42 -1.60 -3.23 -12.12
N ILE A 43 -1.54 -3.84 -10.94
CA ILE A 43 -1.89 -5.25 -10.69
C ILE A 43 -3.17 -5.24 -9.87
N SER A 44 -4.32 -5.33 -10.53
CA SER A 44 -5.62 -5.20 -9.86
C SER A 44 -6.00 -6.41 -9.00
N LYS A 45 -5.39 -7.57 -9.24
CA LYS A 45 -5.60 -8.79 -8.47
C LYS A 45 -4.33 -9.62 -8.38
N VAL A 46 -3.85 -9.86 -7.16
CA VAL A 46 -2.71 -10.73 -6.91
C VAL A 46 -3.13 -12.18 -6.75
N SER A 47 -4.12 -12.45 -5.91
CA SER A 47 -4.58 -13.81 -5.62
C SER A 47 -6.09 -13.85 -5.46
N ASP A 48 -6.68 -15.01 -5.77
CA ASP A 48 -7.98 -15.47 -5.28
C ASP A 48 -7.88 -16.80 -4.49
N GLY A 49 -6.65 -17.21 -4.16
CA GLY A 49 -6.36 -18.43 -3.43
C GLY A 49 -6.53 -18.26 -1.92
N ALA A 50 -6.01 -19.22 -1.15
CA ALA A 50 -6.04 -19.14 0.31
C ALA A 50 -5.30 -17.90 0.83
N TYR A 51 -5.77 -17.36 1.95
CA TYR A 51 -5.08 -16.25 2.62
C TYR A 51 -3.69 -16.68 3.12
N ILE A 52 -2.65 -16.01 2.63
CA ILE A 52 -1.27 -16.13 3.13
C ILE A 52 -0.78 -14.71 3.45
N SER A 53 -0.48 -14.43 4.71
CA SER A 53 0.01 -13.11 5.14
C SER A 53 1.27 -12.67 4.38
N THR A 54 1.32 -11.39 3.95
CA THR A 54 2.52 -10.75 3.37
C THR A 54 3.71 -10.73 4.32
N LEU A 55 3.52 -10.94 5.63
CA LEU A 55 4.61 -11.04 6.59
C LEU A 55 5.33 -12.40 6.55
N LYS A 56 4.78 -13.39 5.84
CA LYS A 56 5.43 -14.69 5.65
C LYS A 56 6.20 -14.69 4.34
N SER A 57 7.48 -15.07 4.39
CA SER A 57 8.31 -15.23 3.18
C SER A 57 7.71 -16.16 2.13
N GLU A 58 6.88 -17.12 2.55
CA GLU A 58 6.17 -18.04 1.65
C GLU A 58 5.21 -17.33 0.68
N TYR A 59 4.59 -16.22 1.10
CA TYR A 59 3.73 -15.41 0.23
C TYR A 59 4.46 -15.01 -1.05
N TYR A 60 5.70 -14.52 -0.90
CA TYR A 60 6.53 -14.05 -2.00
C TYR A 60 7.19 -15.17 -2.81
N LYS A 61 7.11 -16.43 -2.35
CA LYS A 61 7.45 -17.62 -3.15
C LYS A 61 6.28 -18.11 -4.00
N LYS A 62 5.05 -17.72 -3.65
CA LYS A 62 3.79 -18.08 -4.32
C LYS A 62 3.17 -16.83 -4.94
N ASP A 63 2.05 -16.36 -4.39
CA ASP A 63 1.21 -15.28 -4.91
C ASP A 63 1.99 -13.97 -5.13
N GLY A 64 2.85 -13.60 -4.18
CA GLY A 64 3.66 -12.40 -4.23
C GLY A 64 4.82 -12.45 -5.24
N LYS A 65 5.11 -13.61 -5.86
CA LYS A 65 6.21 -13.74 -6.83
C LYS A 65 6.07 -12.76 -8.00
N LYS A 66 4.85 -12.62 -8.53
CA LYS A 66 4.58 -11.69 -9.65
C LYS A 66 4.72 -10.22 -9.26
N ILE A 67 4.56 -9.89 -7.98
CA ILE A 67 4.82 -8.54 -7.47
C ILE A 67 6.32 -8.27 -7.59
N ILE A 68 7.16 -9.17 -7.09
CA ILE A 68 8.62 -9.05 -7.18
C ILE A 68 9.09 -8.91 -8.63
N GLU A 69 8.58 -9.76 -9.53
CA GLU A 69 8.90 -9.70 -10.95
C GLU A 69 8.49 -8.35 -11.56
N SER A 70 7.34 -7.82 -11.18
CA SER A 70 6.86 -6.51 -11.64
C SER A 70 7.69 -5.37 -11.10
N VAL A 71 8.09 -5.41 -9.82
CA VAL A 71 9.00 -4.42 -9.21
C VAL A 71 10.34 -4.40 -9.94
N LYS A 72 10.95 -5.56 -10.17
CA LYS A 72 12.23 -5.68 -10.90
C LYS A 72 12.11 -5.17 -12.35
N LYS A 73 10.99 -5.47 -13.02
CA LYS A 73 10.75 -5.07 -14.41
C LYS A 73 10.48 -3.57 -14.56
N VAL A 74 9.68 -3.01 -13.66
CA VAL A 74 9.22 -1.61 -13.75
C VAL A 74 10.26 -0.66 -13.16
N ASN A 75 10.88 -1.07 -12.05
CA ASN A 75 11.70 -0.24 -11.17
C ASN A 75 10.96 1.07 -10.79
N PRO A 76 9.86 0.97 -10.01
CA PRO A 76 8.99 2.11 -9.77
C PRO A 76 9.56 3.07 -8.71
N ASP A 77 9.25 4.35 -8.85
CA ASP A 77 9.54 5.38 -7.85
C ASP A 77 8.54 5.34 -6.68
N VAL A 78 7.34 4.82 -6.94
CA VAL A 78 6.24 4.68 -5.97
C VAL A 78 5.65 3.28 -6.05
N TYR A 79 5.50 2.63 -4.90
CA TYR A 79 4.86 1.34 -4.74
C TYR A 79 3.77 1.38 -3.68
N ILE A 80 2.56 0.97 -4.06
CA ILE A 80 1.39 0.96 -3.17
C ILE A 80 0.74 -0.42 -3.16
N GLU A 81 0.52 -0.98 -1.97
CA GLU A 81 -0.32 -2.16 -1.73
C GLU A 81 -1.68 -1.75 -1.18
N LEU A 82 -2.76 -2.29 -1.75
CA LEU A 82 -4.13 -2.15 -1.24
C LEU A 82 -4.61 -3.46 -0.65
N HIS A 83 -4.98 -3.40 0.62
CA HIS A 83 -5.54 -4.49 1.40
C HIS A 83 -6.95 -4.15 1.88
N ALA A 84 -7.67 -5.14 2.37
CA ALA A 84 -8.98 -4.93 2.97
C ALA A 84 -9.18 -5.77 4.23
N TYR A 85 -9.67 -5.13 5.30
CA TYR A 85 -9.84 -5.75 6.60
C TYR A 85 -11.32 -5.91 6.99
N ASN A 86 -11.63 -6.96 7.74
CA ASN A 86 -12.92 -7.08 8.43
C ASN A 86 -12.92 -6.16 9.65
N LYS A 87 -14.04 -5.48 9.93
CA LYS A 87 -14.18 -4.47 11.00
C LYS A 87 -13.68 -4.95 12.36
N GLU A 88 -13.84 -6.24 12.66
CA GLU A 88 -13.41 -6.87 13.91
C GLU A 88 -11.89 -6.80 14.11
N HIS A 89 -11.11 -6.77 13.01
CA HIS A 89 -9.65 -6.71 13.04
C HIS A 89 -9.10 -5.29 13.18
N LEU A 90 -9.93 -4.24 13.15
CA LEU A 90 -9.48 -2.85 13.23
C LEU A 90 -8.59 -2.64 14.45
N LYS A 91 -9.06 -3.08 15.64
CA LYS A 91 -8.32 -2.92 16.89
C LYS A 91 -6.97 -3.65 16.88
N ASP A 92 -6.88 -4.79 16.20
CA ASP A 92 -5.63 -5.55 16.10
C ASP A 92 -4.64 -4.93 15.11
N LEU A 93 -5.16 -4.29 14.05
CA LEU A 93 -4.34 -3.60 13.05
C LEU A 93 -3.74 -2.30 13.59
N THR A 94 -4.49 -1.57 14.42
CA THR A 94 -4.08 -0.28 15.00
C THR A 94 -3.55 -0.39 16.44
N ASP A 95 -3.29 -1.60 16.94
CA ASP A 95 -2.77 -1.79 18.30
C ASP A 95 -1.33 -1.26 18.42
N ASP A 96 -1.07 -0.31 19.30
CA ASP A 96 0.28 0.21 19.56
C ASP A 96 1.29 -0.89 19.97
N LYS A 97 0.79 -2.00 20.53
CA LYS A 97 1.59 -3.19 20.88
C LYS A 97 1.76 -4.17 19.71
N ARG A 98 1.27 -3.86 18.51
CA ARG A 98 1.40 -4.72 17.33
C ARG A 98 2.86 -5.00 17.00
N PHE A 99 3.75 -4.04 17.22
CA PHE A 99 5.18 -4.26 17.02
C PHE A 99 5.74 -5.38 17.91
N SER A 100 5.47 -5.35 19.22
CA SER A 100 5.94 -6.40 20.13
C SER A 100 5.21 -7.74 19.93
N LYS A 101 3.95 -7.72 19.48
CA LYS A 101 3.15 -8.93 19.25
C LYS A 101 3.42 -9.61 17.92
N ARG A 102 3.71 -8.85 16.86
CA ARG A 102 3.73 -9.32 15.46
C ARG A 102 5.04 -8.99 14.73
N GLY A 103 5.93 -8.23 15.35
CA GLY A 103 7.20 -7.80 14.74
C GLY A 103 7.03 -6.70 13.69
N VAL A 104 5.85 -6.08 13.59
CA VAL A 104 5.54 -5.03 12.60
C VAL A 104 4.76 -3.87 13.23
N PRO A 105 4.96 -2.62 12.77
CA PRO A 105 4.29 -1.46 13.35
C PRO A 105 2.75 -1.54 13.21
N PRO A 106 2.00 -0.85 14.07
CA PRO A 106 0.58 -0.61 13.84
C PRO A 106 0.34 0.09 12.51
N TYR A 107 -0.81 -0.18 11.91
CA TYR A 107 -1.39 0.72 10.93
C TYR A 107 -1.95 1.96 11.65
N ILE A 108 -1.89 3.11 10.99
CA ILE A 108 -2.41 4.37 11.52
C ILE A 108 -3.65 4.75 10.72
N GLU A 109 -4.75 5.10 11.41
CA GLU A 109 -5.96 5.55 10.73
C GLU A 109 -5.78 6.99 10.21
N LEU A 110 -6.02 7.19 8.92
CA LEU A 110 -6.05 8.52 8.30
C LEU A 110 -7.43 9.16 8.51
N GLU A 111 -8.47 8.50 8.00
CA GLU A 111 -9.84 8.96 8.05
C GLU A 111 -10.80 7.85 7.64
N GLY A 112 -11.95 7.74 8.33
CA GLY A 112 -13.08 6.97 7.84
C GLY A 112 -12.79 5.49 7.57
N GLY A 113 -11.95 4.87 8.40
CA GLY A 113 -11.52 3.47 8.23
C GLY A 113 -10.44 3.25 7.17
N VAL A 114 -9.86 4.30 6.58
CA VAL A 114 -8.65 4.15 5.76
C VAL A 114 -7.43 4.13 6.67
N LEU A 115 -6.65 3.05 6.61
CA LEU A 115 -5.41 2.94 7.37
C LEU A 115 -4.19 3.04 6.45
N ILE A 116 -3.11 3.63 6.94
CA ILE A 116 -1.81 3.72 6.29
C ILE A 116 -0.74 2.96 7.08
N GLY A 117 0.15 2.28 6.37
CA GLY A 117 1.26 1.54 6.97
C GLY A 117 2.42 1.34 6.01
N SER A 118 3.45 0.64 6.51
CA SER A 118 4.58 0.18 5.68
C SER A 118 4.24 -1.15 5.01
N VAL A 119 4.85 -1.38 3.84
CA VAL A 119 4.80 -2.70 3.18
C VAL A 119 5.68 -3.71 3.93
N SER A 120 5.48 -5.00 3.64
CA SER A 120 6.30 -6.06 4.21
C SER A 120 7.79 -5.90 3.87
N PRO A 121 8.73 -6.20 4.79
CA PRO A 121 10.17 -6.09 4.57
C PRO A 121 10.63 -7.08 3.50
N HIS A 122 9.88 -8.16 3.31
CA HIS A 122 10.11 -9.12 2.25
C HIS A 122 9.95 -8.52 0.85
N ILE A 123 9.11 -7.50 0.67
CA ILE A 123 9.02 -6.74 -0.59
C ILE A 123 9.84 -5.45 -0.55
N ALA A 124 9.91 -4.77 0.59
CA ALA A 124 10.64 -3.52 0.76
C ALA A 124 12.11 -3.63 0.33
N LYS A 125 12.76 -4.78 0.58
CA LYS A 125 14.15 -5.05 0.18
C LYS A 125 14.43 -5.00 -1.33
N TYR A 126 13.40 -4.97 -2.18
CA TYR A 126 13.56 -4.83 -3.62
C TYR A 126 13.50 -3.38 -4.10
N PHE A 127 13.32 -2.42 -3.18
CA PHE A 127 13.33 -0.99 -3.47
C PHE A 127 14.54 -0.33 -2.83
N PRO A 128 15.17 0.63 -3.51
CA PRO A 128 16.06 1.59 -2.86
C PRO A 128 15.34 2.37 -1.74
N MET A 129 16.09 2.79 -0.72
CA MET A 129 15.53 3.48 0.47
C MET A 129 14.87 4.83 0.16
N ASP A 130 15.15 5.43 -1.00
CA ASP A 130 14.58 6.70 -1.44
C ASP A 130 13.24 6.54 -2.20
N ARG A 131 12.73 5.31 -2.37
CA ARG A 131 11.45 5.04 -3.03
C ARG A 131 10.30 5.04 -2.03
N LEU A 132 9.16 5.60 -2.44
CA LEU A 132 7.96 5.59 -1.59
C LEU A 132 7.27 4.24 -1.66
N CYS A 133 7.24 3.50 -0.54
CA CYS A 133 6.56 2.21 -0.43
C CYS A 133 5.55 2.24 0.71
N LEU A 134 4.25 2.22 0.39
CA LEU A 134 3.17 2.30 1.38
C LEU A 134 2.15 1.16 1.20
N SER A 135 1.51 0.81 2.31
CA SER A 135 0.33 -0.05 2.34
C SER A 135 -0.87 0.77 2.80
N PHE A 136 -2.00 0.62 2.10
CA PHE A 136 -3.29 1.14 2.52
C PHE A 136 -4.26 0.00 2.78
N GLU A 137 -5.05 0.12 3.84
CA GLU A 137 -6.10 -0.81 4.25
C GLU A 137 -7.44 -0.09 4.24
N ILE A 138 -8.48 -0.74 3.72
CA ILE A 138 -9.87 -0.27 3.81
C ILE A 138 -10.75 -1.30 4.50
N GLN A 139 -11.87 -0.87 5.08
CA GLN A 139 -12.81 -1.80 5.67
C GLN A 139 -13.63 -2.49 4.56
N LYS A 140 -13.73 -3.82 4.61
CA LYS A 140 -14.54 -4.60 3.66
C LYS A 140 -15.99 -4.14 3.65
N GLY A 141 -16.53 -3.95 2.46
CA GLY A 141 -17.90 -3.49 2.22
C GLY A 141 -18.20 -2.04 2.63
N ASP A 142 -17.20 -1.24 3.01
CA ASP A 142 -17.40 0.15 3.42
C ASP A 142 -17.09 1.13 2.27
N GLU A 143 -18.16 1.69 1.69
CA GLU A 143 -18.07 2.63 0.57
C GLU A 143 -17.34 3.94 0.92
N ARG A 144 -17.35 4.36 2.19
CA ARG A 144 -16.69 5.61 2.60
C ARG A 144 -15.17 5.45 2.55
N SER A 145 -14.63 4.40 3.15
CA SER A 145 -13.20 4.09 3.13
C SER A 145 -12.69 3.88 1.70
N ARG A 146 -13.48 3.20 0.86
CA ARG A 146 -13.21 3.03 -0.58
C ARG A 146 -13.09 4.36 -1.32
N ARG A 147 -14.02 5.30 -1.10
CA ARG A 147 -13.98 6.63 -1.74
C ARG A 147 -12.78 7.46 -1.29
N ILE A 148 -12.52 7.51 0.01
CA ILE A 148 -11.38 8.27 0.55
C ILE A 148 -10.07 7.73 -0.05
N LEU A 149 -9.89 6.41 -0.09
CA LEU A 149 -8.69 5.83 -0.69
C LEU A 149 -8.60 6.13 -2.19
N LEU A 150 -9.70 6.04 -2.94
CA LEU A 150 -9.71 6.40 -4.36
C LEU A 150 -9.28 7.85 -4.59
N GLU A 151 -9.78 8.79 -3.79
CA GLU A 151 -9.39 10.20 -3.86
C GLU A 151 -7.89 10.40 -3.60
N LEU A 152 -7.32 9.71 -2.60
CA LEU A 152 -5.88 9.75 -2.34
C LEU A 152 -5.04 9.21 -3.50
N LEU A 153 -5.49 8.12 -4.13
CA LEU A 153 -4.78 7.53 -5.27
C LEU A 153 -4.91 8.37 -6.55
N GLU A 154 -6.04 9.06 -6.74
CA GLU A 154 -6.22 10.03 -7.83
C GLU A 154 -5.25 11.22 -7.71
N ILE A 155 -4.96 11.68 -6.49
CA ILE A 155 -3.93 12.69 -6.23
C ILE A 155 -2.54 12.11 -6.48
N LEU A 156 -2.23 10.96 -5.87
CA LEU A 156 -0.90 10.33 -5.96
C LEU A 156 -0.50 10.02 -7.41
N LYS A 157 -1.44 9.58 -8.26
CA LYS A 157 -1.11 9.24 -9.66
C LYS A 157 -0.69 10.47 -10.48
N ASP A 158 -1.11 11.67 -10.08
CA ASP A 158 -0.88 12.92 -10.81
C ASP A 158 0.19 13.82 -10.16
N ALA A 159 0.76 13.42 -9.01
CA ALA A 159 1.69 14.24 -8.23
C ALA A 159 3.10 13.66 -8.19
N GLU A 160 4.12 14.51 -8.07
CA GLU A 160 5.45 14.06 -7.65
C GLU A 160 5.42 13.54 -6.20
N VAL A 161 6.38 12.70 -5.83
CA VAL A 161 6.40 12.06 -4.49
C VAL A 161 6.35 13.08 -3.37
N ASN A 162 7.19 14.11 -3.44
CA ASN A 162 7.26 15.15 -2.41
C ASN A 162 5.97 15.96 -2.34
N GLU A 163 5.34 16.24 -3.48
CA GLU A 163 4.06 16.97 -3.54
C GLU A 163 2.95 16.17 -2.87
N PHE A 164 2.87 14.87 -3.17
CA PHE A 164 1.92 13.97 -2.52
C PHE A 164 2.14 13.90 -1.01
N LEU A 165 3.38 13.75 -0.54
CA LEU A 165 3.68 13.70 0.89
C LEU A 165 3.32 15.00 1.61
N ILE A 166 3.55 16.16 0.98
CA ILE A 166 3.14 17.47 1.51
C ILE A 166 1.62 17.58 1.59
N ASP A 167 0.89 17.17 0.54
CA ASP A 167 -0.58 17.18 0.54
C ASP A 167 -1.15 16.24 1.61
N LEU A 168 -0.61 15.02 1.71
CA LEU A 168 -1.01 14.04 2.70
C LEU A 168 -0.78 14.56 4.13
N PHE A 169 0.37 15.19 4.40
CA PHE A 169 0.66 15.79 5.71
C PHE A 169 -0.24 16.98 6.03
N LYS A 170 -0.59 17.82 5.04
CA LYS A 170 -1.54 18.92 5.23
C LYS A 170 -2.93 18.42 5.61
N ARG A 171 -3.39 17.32 5.00
CA ARG A 171 -4.69 16.70 5.29
C ARG A 171 -4.70 15.99 6.64
N TYR A 172 -3.64 15.23 6.94
CA TYR A 172 -3.58 14.33 8.09
C TYR A 172 -2.27 14.51 8.90
N PRO A 173 -2.06 15.68 9.54
CA PRO A 173 -0.76 16.01 10.14
C PRO A 173 -0.35 15.04 11.26
N ASN A 174 -1.27 14.70 12.17
CA ASN A 174 -0.97 13.76 13.25
C ASN A 174 -0.81 12.32 12.71
N PRO A 175 -1.77 11.76 11.93
CA PRO A 175 -1.61 10.41 11.38
C PRO A 175 -0.34 10.22 10.56
N VAL A 176 0.02 11.18 9.70
CA VAL A 176 1.23 11.09 8.88
C VAL A 176 2.49 11.15 9.72
N ARG A 177 2.53 12.00 10.76
CA ARG A 177 3.63 12.04 11.71
C ARG A 177 3.80 10.70 12.41
N ASP A 178 2.72 10.11 12.89
CA ASP A 178 2.75 8.85 13.63
C ASP A 178 3.14 7.68 12.73
N ALA A 179 2.62 7.65 11.49
CA ALA A 179 3.01 6.67 10.47
C ALA A 179 4.50 6.79 10.10
N THR A 180 5.03 8.02 10.03
CA THR A 180 6.45 8.29 9.78
C THR A 180 7.33 7.75 10.90
N ILE A 181 6.96 8.01 12.16
CA ILE A 181 7.68 7.48 13.34
C ILE A 181 7.65 5.94 13.32
N ALA A 182 6.50 5.35 13.04
CA ALA A 182 6.33 3.90 12.95
C ALA A 182 7.19 3.28 11.84
N TYR A 183 7.26 3.94 10.67
CA TYR A 183 8.09 3.53 9.54
C TYR A 183 9.58 3.52 9.91
N PHE A 184 10.11 4.61 10.45
CA PHE A 184 11.54 4.68 10.81
C PHE A 184 11.92 3.66 11.86
N ARG A 185 11.11 3.52 12.93
CA ARG A 185 11.33 2.48 13.95
C ARG A 185 11.39 1.09 13.34
N TYR A 186 10.51 0.81 12.38
CA TYR A 186 10.48 -0.50 11.75
C TYR A 186 11.70 -0.76 10.86
N HIS A 187 12.03 0.20 10.00
CA HIS A 187 13.12 0.04 9.03
C HIS A 187 14.51 0.07 9.70
N GLU A 188 14.70 0.84 10.78
CA GLU A 188 15.95 0.83 11.57
C GLU A 188 16.19 -0.51 12.29
N LEU A 189 15.12 -1.19 12.71
CA LEU A 189 15.19 -2.43 13.49
C LEU A 189 15.26 -3.70 12.61
N VAL A 190 14.75 -3.65 11.38
CA VAL A 190 14.54 -4.83 10.54
C VAL A 190 15.41 -4.87 9.27
N ILE A 191 15.89 -3.72 8.77
CA ILE A 191 16.68 -3.63 7.52
C ILE A 191 18.15 -3.28 7.81
N ARG A 192 18.75 -3.93 8.82
CA ARG A 192 20.21 -3.98 8.99
C ARG A 192 20.75 -5.35 8.61
#